data_AF-A0A352S9K8-F1
#
_entry.id   AF-A0A352S9K8-F1
#
_cell.length_a   1.000
_cell.length_b   1.000
_cell.length_c   1.000
_cell.angle_alpha   90.00
_cell.angle_beta   90.00
_cell.angle_gamma   90.00
#
_symmetry.space_group_name_H-M   'P 1'
#
loop_
_entity.id
_entity.type
_entity.pdbx_description
1 polymer ?
#
loop_
_entity_poly.entity_id
_entity_poly.type
_entity_poly.pdbx_seq_one_letter_code
_entity_poly.pdbx_strand_id
1 'polypeptide(L)' 'MKILVIEDEPKTGEYLRKGLTESSFVVDL' A
#
# COMPACT_ATOMS: atom_id res chain seq x y z
N MET A 1 3.93 1.82 -11.99
CA MET A 1 2.99 0.66 -12.00
C MET A 1 1.93 0.90 -10.93
N LYS A 2 0.69 0.41 -11.14
CA LYS A 2 -0.40 0.55 -10.16
C LYS A 2 -0.56 -0.77 -9.40
N ILE A 3 -0.59 -0.70 -8.08
CA ILE A 3 -0.65 -1.86 -7.16
C ILE A 3 -1.94 -1.75 -6.33
N LEU A 4 -2.64 -2.87 -6.17
CA LEU A 4 -3.73 -3.02 -5.21
C LEU A 4 -3.23 -3.89 -4.05
N VAL A 5 -3.29 -3.37 -2.83
CA VAL A 5 -2.97 -4.11 -1.61
C VAL A 5 -4.28 -4.61 -1.03
N ILE A 6 -4.41 -5.92 -0.82
CA ILE A 6 -5.56 -6.52 -0.12
C ILE A 6 -5.02 -7.11 1.18
N GLU A 7 -5.38 -6.49 2.29
CA GLU A 7 -5.00 -6.91 3.64
C GLU A 7 -6.21 -6.86 4.57
N ASP A 8 -6.25 -7.78 5.53
CA ASP A 8 -7.34 -7.89 6.50
C ASP A 8 -7.16 -6.93 7.69
N GLU A 9 -5.92 -6.60 8.03
CA GLU A 9 -5.59 -5.69 9.12
C GLU A 9 -5.29 -4.26 8.61
N PRO A 10 -6.05 -3.22 9.06
CA PRO A 10 -5.94 -1.86 8.53
C PRO A 10 -4.57 -1.19 8.71
N LYS A 11 -3.91 -1.36 9.87
CA LYS A 11 -2.60 -0.73 10.14
C LYS A 11 -1.51 -1.31 9.23
N THR A 12 -1.58 -2.60 8.95
CA THR A 12 -0.67 -3.31 8.05
C THR A 12 -0.86 -2.80 6.63
N GLY A 13 -2.12 -2.69 6.19
CA GLY A 13 -2.48 -2.06 4.93
C GLY A 13 -1.92 -0.64 4.78
N GLU A 14 -2.10 0.21 5.79
CA GLU A 14 -1.56 1.58 5.80
C GLU A 14 -0.02 1.62 5.78
N TYR A 15 0.63 0.73 6.53
CA TYR A 15 2.09 0.63 6.56
C TYR A 15 2.66 0.26 5.18
N LEU A 16 2.08 -0.75 4.53
CA LEU A 16 2.45 -1.17 3.18
C LEU A 16 2.19 -0.07 2.15
N ARG A 17 1.02 0.57 2.21
CA ARG A 17 0.69 1.70 1.33
C ARG A 17 1.72 2.82 1.45
N LYS A 18 2.14 3.16 2.68
CA LYS A 18 3.14 4.21 2.93
C LYS A 18 4.49 3.86 2.29
N GLY A 19 5.05 2.69 2.57
CA GLY A 19 6.37 2.29 2.03
C GLY A 19 6.39 2.15 0.51
N LEU A 20 5.30 1.63 -0.07
CA LEU A 20 5.15 1.52 -1.52
C LEU A 20 4.97 2.89 -2.18
N THR A 21 4.25 3.82 -1.55
CA THR A 21 4.14 5.21 -2.03
C THR A 21 5.50 5.92 -1.97
N GLU A 22 6.26 5.75 -0.89
CA GLU A 22 7.64 6.28 -0.75
C GLU A 22 8.58 5.73 -1.83
N SER A 23 8.33 4.50 -2.29
CA SER A 23 9.06 3.84 -3.38
C SER A 23 8.55 4.25 -4.78
N SER A 24 7.72 5.29 -4.88
CA SER A 24 7.15 5.81 -6.15
C SER A 24 6.19 4.85 -6.87
N PHE A 25 5.53 3.94 -6.15
CA PHE A 25 4.40 3.19 -6.68
C PHE A 25 3.08 3.93 -6.47
N VAL A 26 2.14 3.74 -7.39
CA VAL A 26 0.75 4.18 -7.21
C VAL A 26 0.00 3.04 -6.56
N VAL A 27 -0.56 3.26 -5.37
CA VAL A 27 -1.11 2.20 -4.52
C VAL A 27 -2.56 2.53 -4.15
N ASP A 28 -3.45 1.56 -4.42
CA ASP A 28 -4.77 1.48 -3.80
C ASP A 28 -4.73 0.44 -2.68
N LEU A 29 -5.48 0.68 -1.61
CA LEU A 29 -5.64 -0.19 -0.45
C LEU A 29 -7.13 -0.53 -0.31
#